data_AF-A0A1G2CNC9-F1
#
_entry.id   AF-A0A1G2CNC9-F1
#
_cell.length_a   1.000
_cell.length_b   1.000
_cell.length_c   1.000
_cell.angle_alpha   90.00
_cell.angle_beta   90.00
_cell.angle_gamma   90.00
#
_symmetry.space_group_name_H-M   'P 1'
#
loop_
_entity.id
_entity.type
_entity.pdbx_description
1 polymer ?
#
loop_
_entity_poly.entity_id
_entity_poly.type
_entity_poly.pdbx_seq_one_letter_code
_entity_poly.pdbx_strand_id
1 'polypeptide(L)'
;MDSPQGITVKNATKTLVGVACVALITAWHIMFLPASAQVSVTAKVPGVCGNGIVEIDEQCDPGPPEELGGATCVSRGFAGGTLTCNADCAFDTSQCTPVPPPAPPPSSGGGNQKFVFFPLPLPLPLPTVVVPPPAVSPDLNRDGKVDVQDLSILLFWFGKTGSDALRHDLNGDENVDIADVSVLFYHWTDRSAS
;
A
#
# COMPACT_ATOMS: atom_id res chain seq x y z
N MET A 1 -25.31 -1.58 36.14
CA MET A 1 -26.75 -1.52 35.82
C MET A 1 -26.95 -0.30 34.95
N ASP A 2 -26.58 -0.39 33.67
CA ASP A 2 -26.89 0.65 32.70
C ASP A 2 -27.72 -0.02 31.59
N SER A 3 -28.84 0.62 31.26
CA SER A 3 -29.94 0.09 30.48
C SER A 3 -29.63 0.23 28.99
N PRO A 4 -29.92 -0.76 28.12
CA PRO A 4 -29.72 -0.55 26.70
C PRO A 4 -30.76 0.47 26.19
N GLN A 5 -30.29 1.56 25.62
CA GLN A 5 -31.10 2.54 24.91
C GLN A 5 -31.71 1.86 23.68
N GLY A 6 -33.02 1.61 23.74
CA GLY A 6 -33.77 0.99 22.65
C GLY A 6 -33.83 1.90 21.42
N ILE A 7 -33.26 1.44 20.31
CA ILE A 7 -33.39 2.13 19.02
C ILE A 7 -34.84 1.99 18.55
N THR A 8 -35.59 3.10 18.55
CA THR A 8 -36.96 3.15 18.02
C THR A 8 -36.93 3.48 16.53
N VAL A 9 -37.26 2.52 15.66
CA VAL A 9 -37.36 2.77 14.21
C VAL A 9 -38.70 3.44 13.91
N LYS A 10 -38.70 4.74 13.59
CA LYS A 10 -39.89 5.43 13.08
C LYS A 10 -39.93 5.28 11.56
N ASN A 11 -40.84 4.45 11.04
CA ASN A 11 -41.12 4.41 9.61
C ASN A 11 -41.62 5.79 9.16
N ALA A 12 -40.82 6.49 8.36
CA ALA A 12 -41.19 7.75 7.75
C ALA A 12 -42.01 7.49 6.48
N THR A 13 -43.33 7.32 6.61
CA THR A 13 -44.26 7.40 5.48
C THR A 13 -44.38 8.87 5.08
N LYS A 14 -43.61 9.28 4.08
CA LYS A 14 -43.66 10.65 3.54
C LYS A 14 -45.01 10.83 2.81
N THR A 15 -45.93 11.53 3.45
CA THR A 15 -47.23 11.96 2.92
C THR A 15 -47.01 12.75 1.63
N LEU A 16 -47.42 12.20 0.48
CA LEU A 16 -47.48 12.95 -0.77
C LEU A 16 -48.63 13.97 -0.68
N VAL A 17 -48.28 15.23 -0.47
CA VAL A 17 -49.14 16.39 -0.73
C VAL A 17 -49.24 16.56 -2.24
N GLY A 18 -50.46 16.81 -2.72
CA GLY A 18 -50.86 16.58 -4.10
C GLY A 18 -50.25 17.46 -5.18
N VAL A 19 -50.26 16.92 -6.40
CA VAL A 19 -50.25 17.69 -7.64
C VAL A 19 -51.41 17.19 -8.49
N ALA A 20 -52.39 18.06 -8.67
CA ALA A 20 -53.60 17.83 -9.44
C ALA A 20 -53.33 17.99 -10.95
N CYS A 21 -54.09 17.22 -11.73
CA CYS A 21 -54.55 17.50 -13.09
C CYS A 21 -53.51 17.50 -14.24
N VAL A 22 -53.90 16.73 -15.28
CA VAL A 22 -53.45 16.78 -16.69
C VAL A 22 -52.20 15.98 -17.04
N ALA A 23 -52.37 14.75 -17.56
CA ALA A 23 -51.54 14.24 -18.66
C ALA A 23 -52.14 12.96 -19.27
N LEU A 24 -53.05 13.12 -20.22
CA LEU A 24 -53.29 12.14 -21.29
C LEU A 24 -52.09 12.19 -22.27
N ILE A 25 -50.93 11.65 -21.87
CA ILE A 25 -49.78 11.42 -22.76
C ILE A 25 -49.26 10.00 -22.50
N THR A 26 -50.08 9.02 -22.89
CA THR A 26 -49.93 7.59 -22.62
C THR A 26 -48.94 6.88 -23.56
N ALA A 27 -47.77 7.45 -23.86
CA ALA A 27 -46.79 6.78 -24.74
C ALA A 27 -45.31 7.09 -24.47
N TRP A 28 -44.98 7.72 -23.34
CA TRP A 28 -43.58 7.99 -22.97
C TRP A 28 -43.30 7.72 -21.49
N HIS A 29 -43.92 6.69 -20.92
CA HIS A 29 -43.74 6.30 -19.50
C HIS A 29 -43.43 4.80 -19.31
N ILE A 30 -43.01 4.07 -20.35
CA ILE A 30 -42.61 2.65 -20.24
C ILE A 30 -41.15 2.46 -19.77
N MET A 31 -40.42 3.51 -19.40
CA MET A 31 -39.02 3.32 -19.02
C MET A 31 -38.58 4.20 -17.86
N PHE A 32 -39.31 4.21 -16.75
CA PHE A 32 -38.72 4.62 -15.47
C PHE A 32 -39.53 4.02 -14.32
N LEU A 33 -39.35 2.72 -14.07
CA LEU A 33 -39.51 2.23 -12.70
C LEU A 33 -38.48 3.01 -11.86
N PRO A 34 -38.84 3.63 -10.72
CA PRO A 34 -37.82 4.15 -9.83
C PRO A 34 -37.00 2.95 -9.37
N ALA A 35 -35.70 3.00 -9.65
CA ALA A 35 -34.74 2.04 -9.10
C ALA A 35 -35.00 1.94 -7.59
N SER A 36 -35.10 0.72 -7.09
CA SER A 36 -35.35 0.46 -5.67
C SER A 36 -34.24 1.11 -4.84
N ALA A 37 -34.59 2.15 -4.07
CA ALA A 37 -33.70 2.76 -3.10
C ALA A 37 -33.59 1.79 -1.90
N GLN A 38 -32.55 0.96 -1.90
CA GLN A 38 -32.21 0.09 -0.77
C GLN A 38 -31.62 0.97 0.33
N VAL A 39 -32.21 0.99 1.53
CA VAL A 39 -31.62 1.64 2.72
C VAL A 39 -31.01 0.54 3.59
N SER A 40 -29.69 0.37 3.49
CA SER A 40 -28.92 -0.55 4.33
C SER A 40 -28.51 0.16 5.62
N VAL A 41 -29.17 -0.20 6.72
CA VAL A 41 -28.78 0.26 8.06
C VAL A 41 -27.89 -0.81 8.67
N THR A 42 -26.59 -0.56 8.70
CA THR A 42 -25.63 -1.42 9.41
C THR A 42 -25.63 -1.01 10.88
N ALA A 43 -26.27 -1.80 11.73
CA ALA A 43 -26.12 -1.69 13.18
C ALA A 43 -24.82 -2.40 13.58
N LYS A 44 -23.84 -1.61 14.02
CA LYS A 44 -22.57 -2.09 14.54
C LYS A 44 -22.78 -2.54 15.99
N VAL A 45 -22.72 -3.85 16.24
CA VAL A 45 -22.64 -4.36 17.61
C VAL A 45 -21.18 -4.21 18.04
N PRO A 46 -20.86 -3.44 19.10
CA PRO A 46 -19.49 -3.39 19.59
C PRO A 46 -19.06 -4.80 20.01
N GLY A 47 -17.90 -5.24 19.52
CA GLY A 47 -17.28 -6.49 19.95
C GLY A 47 -17.06 -6.51 21.47
N VAL A 48 -17.07 -7.71 22.05
CA VAL A 48 -16.90 -7.90 23.49
C VAL A 48 -15.62 -8.67 23.75
N CYS A 49 -14.57 -7.92 24.06
CA CYS A 49 -13.25 -8.48 24.27
C CYS A 49 -13.18 -9.47 25.44
N GLY A 50 -12.61 -10.65 25.19
CA GLY A 50 -12.43 -11.69 26.20
C GLY A 50 -13.57 -12.70 26.25
N ASN A 51 -14.37 -12.79 25.18
CA ASN A 51 -15.49 -13.73 25.07
C ASN A 51 -15.15 -14.99 24.25
N GLY A 52 -13.91 -15.08 23.76
CA GLY A 52 -13.38 -16.22 23.00
C GLY A 52 -13.84 -16.26 21.53
N ILE A 53 -14.41 -15.18 20.99
CA ILE A 53 -14.81 -15.09 19.58
C ILE A 53 -14.29 -13.79 18.95
N VAL A 54 -13.68 -13.90 17.77
CA VAL A 54 -13.20 -12.71 17.03
C VAL A 54 -14.35 -12.08 16.25
N GLU A 55 -14.81 -10.91 16.68
CA GLU A 55 -15.90 -10.18 16.05
C GLU A 55 -15.37 -9.09 15.08
N ILE A 56 -16.28 -8.46 14.33
CA ILE A 56 -15.91 -7.53 13.23
C ILE A 56 -15.09 -6.30 13.69
N ASP A 57 -15.13 -5.97 14.98
CA ASP A 57 -14.45 -4.82 15.57
C ASP A 57 -13.28 -5.18 16.48
N GLU A 58 -12.97 -6.47 16.58
CA GLU A 58 -11.88 -6.98 17.40
C GLU A 58 -10.82 -7.59 16.49
N GLN A 59 -9.56 -7.35 16.79
CA GLN A 59 -8.47 -7.93 15.98
C GLN A 59 -8.22 -9.38 16.37
N CYS A 60 -8.42 -9.69 17.66
CA CYS A 60 -8.26 -10.98 18.29
C CYS A 60 -9.03 -10.97 19.61
N ASP A 61 -9.20 -12.14 20.22
CA ASP A 61 -9.66 -12.28 21.59
C ASP A 61 -8.51 -12.85 22.46
N PRO A 62 -8.34 -12.40 23.73
CA PRO A 62 -7.33 -12.95 24.63
C PRO A 62 -7.61 -14.41 25.03
N GLY A 63 -6.93 -15.33 24.36
CA GLY A 63 -6.95 -16.75 24.73
C GLY A 63 -6.00 -17.62 23.90
N PRO A 64 -6.31 -18.91 23.72
CA PRO A 64 -5.48 -19.82 22.93
C PRO A 64 -5.40 -19.39 21.45
N PRO A 65 -4.42 -19.88 20.66
CA PRO A 65 -4.09 -19.35 19.33
C PRO A 65 -5.23 -19.41 18.31
N GLU A 66 -6.25 -20.24 18.53
CA GLU A 66 -7.47 -20.30 17.72
C GLU A 66 -8.29 -19.00 17.80
N GLU A 67 -8.18 -18.28 18.92
CA GLU A 67 -8.89 -17.02 19.22
C GLU A 67 -8.14 -15.79 18.70
N LEU A 68 -6.96 -15.98 18.09
CA LEU A 68 -6.23 -14.95 17.34
C LEU A 68 -6.76 -14.79 15.89
N GLY A 69 -7.84 -15.48 15.53
CA GLY A 69 -8.37 -15.50 14.16
C GLY A 69 -7.39 -16.09 13.14
N GLY A 70 -6.52 -17.01 13.59
CA GLY A 70 -5.46 -17.59 12.78
C GLY A 70 -4.27 -16.66 12.49
N ALA A 71 -4.22 -15.47 13.10
CA ALA A 71 -3.08 -14.57 12.97
C ALA A 71 -1.86 -15.11 13.74
N THR A 72 -0.68 -14.90 13.18
CA THR A 72 0.61 -15.28 13.77
C THR A 72 1.59 -14.13 13.66
N CYS A 73 2.69 -14.15 14.41
CA CYS A 73 3.77 -13.19 14.24
C CYS A 73 4.27 -13.15 12.78
N VAL A 74 4.32 -14.31 12.12
CA VAL A 74 4.72 -14.42 10.71
C VAL A 74 3.74 -13.70 9.78
N SER A 75 2.43 -13.86 9.99
CA SER A 75 1.43 -13.15 9.17
C SER A 75 1.41 -11.63 9.43
N ARG A 76 2.03 -11.17 10.52
CA ARG A 76 2.24 -9.76 10.86
C ARG A 76 3.61 -9.22 10.42
N GLY A 77 4.43 -10.01 9.72
CA GLY A 77 5.70 -9.58 9.13
C GLY A 77 6.93 -9.81 10.02
N PHE A 78 6.82 -10.62 11.07
CA PHE A 78 7.93 -11.01 11.95
C PHE A 78 8.53 -12.36 11.53
N ALA A 79 9.75 -12.69 11.97
CA ALA A 79 10.38 -13.98 11.65
C ALA A 79 9.73 -15.16 12.41
N GLY A 80 9.06 -14.88 13.53
CA GLY A 80 8.43 -15.89 14.37
C GLY A 80 8.05 -15.30 15.72
N GLY A 81 7.95 -16.17 16.73
CA GLY A 81 7.54 -15.82 18.09
C GLY A 81 6.08 -16.15 18.39
N THR A 82 5.60 -15.67 19.53
CA THR A 82 4.25 -15.93 20.02
C THR A 82 3.44 -14.65 19.88
N LEU A 83 2.37 -14.67 19.10
CA LEU A 83 1.45 -13.55 19.01
C LEU A 83 0.43 -13.67 20.14
N THR A 84 0.20 -12.60 20.88
CA THR A 84 -0.82 -12.55 21.93
C THR A 84 -1.85 -11.48 21.61
N CYS A 85 -3.02 -11.58 22.23
CA CYS A 85 -4.01 -10.51 22.20
C CYS A 85 -3.97 -9.75 23.53
N ASN A 86 -3.98 -8.42 23.48
CA ASN A 86 -4.04 -7.60 24.69
C ASN A 86 -5.49 -7.43 25.18
N ALA A 87 -5.66 -6.80 26.35
CA ALA A 87 -6.99 -6.54 26.93
C ALA A 87 -7.82 -5.50 26.16
N ASP A 88 -7.22 -4.81 25.18
CA ASP A 88 -7.89 -3.90 24.26
C ASP A 88 -8.29 -4.60 22.95
N CYS A 89 -8.20 -5.94 22.88
CA CYS A 89 -8.46 -6.77 21.71
C CYS A 89 -7.68 -6.36 20.45
N ALA A 90 -6.44 -5.93 20.69
CA ALA A 90 -5.44 -5.63 19.69
C ALA A 90 -4.29 -6.64 19.75
N PHE A 91 -3.67 -6.87 18.60
CA PHE A 91 -2.51 -7.76 18.52
C PHE A 91 -1.32 -7.16 19.28
N ASP A 92 -0.83 -7.91 20.26
CA ASP A 92 0.43 -7.64 20.94
C ASP A 92 1.56 -8.42 20.27
N THR A 93 2.47 -7.66 19.65
CA THR A 93 3.63 -8.18 18.93
C THR A 93 4.90 -8.13 19.77
N SER A 94 4.81 -7.77 21.05
CA SER A 94 5.97 -7.67 21.95
C SER A 94 6.75 -8.99 22.11
N GLN A 95 6.09 -10.13 21.92
CA GLN A 95 6.66 -11.48 21.96
C GLN A 95 7.00 -12.05 20.57
N CYS A 96 6.88 -11.23 19.51
CA CYS A 96 7.29 -11.60 18.17
C CYS A 96 8.80 -11.35 17.98
N THR A 97 9.46 -12.26 17.25
CA THR A 97 10.88 -12.13 16.91
C THR A 97 11.04 -11.30 15.63
N PRO A 98 11.79 -10.18 15.66
CA PRO A 98 12.01 -9.37 14.47
C PRO A 98 12.75 -10.17 13.39
N VAL A 99 12.46 -9.88 12.12
CA VAL A 99 13.23 -10.45 11.01
C VAL A 99 14.66 -9.94 11.11
N PRO A 100 15.68 -10.81 11.25
CA PRO A 100 17.06 -10.35 11.27
C PRO A 100 17.37 -9.64 9.95
N PRO A 101 18.09 -8.50 9.99
CA PRO A 101 18.52 -7.84 8.76
C PRO A 101 19.31 -8.84 7.90
N PRO A 102 19.17 -8.80 6.57
CA PRO A 102 19.90 -9.71 5.69
C PRO A 102 21.39 -9.61 6.01
N ALA A 103 22.01 -10.76 6.31
CA ALA A 103 23.42 -10.80 6.63
C ALA A 103 24.21 -10.17 5.47
N PRO A 104 25.25 -9.36 5.75
CA PRO A 104 26.13 -8.90 4.70
C PRO A 104 26.68 -10.12 3.93
N PRO A 105 26.83 -10.04 2.60
CA PRO A 105 27.32 -11.15 1.80
C PRO A 105 28.65 -11.65 2.39
N PRO A 106 28.88 -12.98 2.41
CA PRO A 106 30.09 -13.54 3.00
C PRO A 106 31.30 -12.90 2.32
N SER A 107 32.10 -12.19 3.12
CA SER A 107 33.38 -11.67 2.67
C SER A 107 34.26 -12.87 2.31
N SER A 108 34.44 -13.07 1.00
CA SER A 108 35.31 -14.10 0.44
C SER A 108 36.77 -13.76 0.77
N GLY A 109 37.21 -14.16 1.96
CA GLY A 109 38.61 -14.18 2.39
C GLY A 109 39.18 -15.58 2.12
N GLY A 110 40.13 -15.67 1.19
CA GLY A 110 40.44 -16.89 0.43
C GLY A 110 41.40 -17.90 1.06
N GLY A 111 41.22 -19.16 0.67
CA GLY A 111 42.19 -19.91 -0.13
C GLY A 111 43.32 -20.66 0.57
N ASN A 112 43.33 -21.97 0.41
CA ASN A 112 44.54 -22.81 0.35
C ASN A 112 45.00 -23.07 -1.10
N GLN A 113 44.80 -22.09 -1.99
CA GLN A 113 45.62 -21.98 -3.19
C GLN A 113 46.93 -21.27 -2.84
N LYS A 114 48.06 -21.80 -3.31
CA LYS A 114 49.35 -21.14 -3.19
C LYS A 114 49.27 -19.74 -3.80
N PHE A 115 49.20 -18.72 -2.95
CA PHE A 115 49.25 -17.34 -3.38
C PHE A 115 50.67 -17.00 -3.81
N VAL A 116 50.96 -17.24 -5.09
CA VAL A 116 51.86 -16.35 -5.80
C VAL A 116 51.22 -14.98 -5.77
N PHE A 117 51.77 -14.09 -4.94
CA PHE A 117 51.50 -12.67 -5.01
C PHE A 117 51.99 -12.20 -6.38
N PHE A 118 51.14 -12.32 -7.39
CA PHE A 118 51.21 -11.41 -8.52
C PHE A 118 50.99 -10.02 -7.91
N PRO A 119 51.92 -9.07 -8.07
CA PRO A 119 51.61 -7.68 -7.73
C PRO A 119 50.30 -7.37 -8.43
N LEU A 120 49.27 -7.04 -7.63
CA LEU A 120 47.94 -6.73 -8.12
C LEU A 120 48.13 -5.77 -9.29
N PRO A 121 47.78 -6.14 -10.54
CA PRO A 121 47.78 -5.16 -11.62
C PRO A 121 46.97 -3.99 -11.09
N LEU A 122 47.54 -2.79 -11.16
CA LEU A 122 46.94 -1.52 -10.73
C LEU A 122 45.43 -1.63 -10.95
N PRO A 123 44.58 -1.35 -9.92
CA PRO A 123 43.14 -1.49 -10.07
C PRO A 123 42.77 -0.79 -11.37
N LEU A 124 42.25 -1.57 -12.33
CA LEU A 124 41.67 -1.00 -13.53
C LEU A 124 40.71 0.08 -13.01
N PRO A 125 40.73 1.31 -13.55
CA PRO A 125 39.72 2.27 -13.20
C PRO A 125 38.39 1.54 -13.31
N LEU A 126 37.56 1.62 -12.26
CA LEU A 126 36.18 1.13 -12.35
C LEU A 126 35.67 1.55 -13.72
N PRO A 127 34.92 0.69 -14.46
CA PRO A 127 34.16 1.24 -15.56
C PRO A 127 33.37 2.38 -14.94
N THR A 128 33.75 3.61 -15.24
CA THR A 128 32.91 4.76 -14.96
C THR A 128 31.70 4.39 -15.76
N VAL A 129 30.64 3.97 -15.08
CA VAL A 129 29.34 3.89 -15.71
C VAL A 129 29.10 5.33 -16.09
N VAL A 130 29.43 5.68 -17.33
CA VAL A 130 29.12 6.96 -17.91
C VAL A 130 27.62 6.86 -18.09
N VAL A 131 26.87 7.17 -17.03
CA VAL A 131 25.44 7.33 -17.13
C VAL A 131 25.29 8.49 -18.12
N PRO A 132 24.75 8.24 -19.31
CA PRO A 132 24.52 9.33 -20.25
C PRO A 132 23.67 10.40 -19.56
N PRO A 133 23.85 11.69 -19.90
CA PRO A 133 22.94 12.73 -19.43
C PRO A 133 21.51 12.27 -19.69
N PRO A 134 20.61 12.39 -18.70
CA PRO A 134 19.24 11.95 -18.87
C PRO A 134 18.63 12.69 -20.07
N ALA A 135 17.92 11.96 -20.92
CA ALA A 135 17.28 12.52 -22.10
C ALA A 135 16.21 13.56 -21.71
N VAL A 136 15.59 13.36 -20.55
CA VAL A 136 14.55 14.22 -19.98
C VAL A 136 14.84 14.50 -18.52
N SER A 137 14.43 15.69 -18.04
CA SER A 137 14.54 16.08 -16.63
C SER A 137 13.84 15.07 -15.71
N PRO A 138 14.52 14.54 -14.67
CA PRO A 138 13.91 13.65 -13.68
C PRO A 138 12.91 14.30 -12.73
N ASP A 139 12.88 15.64 -12.65
CA ASP A 139 11.85 16.43 -11.94
C ASP A 139 10.57 16.45 -12.79
N LEU A 140 9.67 15.51 -12.49
CA LEU A 140 8.47 15.20 -13.29
C LEU A 140 7.29 16.10 -12.89
N ASN A 141 7.22 16.51 -11.62
CA ASN A 141 6.18 17.44 -11.14
C ASN A 141 6.58 18.92 -11.25
N ARG A 142 7.86 19.21 -11.59
CA ARG A 142 8.47 20.53 -11.74
C ARG A 142 8.50 21.35 -10.46
N ASP A 143 8.71 20.70 -9.32
CA ASP A 143 8.83 21.39 -8.03
C ASP A 143 10.26 21.83 -7.70
N GLY A 144 11.22 21.58 -8.60
CA GLY A 144 12.63 21.93 -8.46
C GLY A 144 13.42 20.91 -7.66
N LYS A 145 12.80 19.77 -7.32
CA LYS A 145 13.41 18.64 -6.62
C LYS A 145 13.20 17.37 -7.42
N VAL A 146 14.00 16.37 -7.10
CA VAL A 146 13.83 15.00 -7.59
C VAL A 146 13.67 14.15 -6.35
N ASP A 147 12.44 13.81 -6.00
CA ASP A 147 12.15 13.08 -4.77
C ASP A 147 11.05 12.01 -4.93
N VAL A 148 10.44 11.61 -3.82
CA VAL A 148 9.42 10.56 -3.78
C VAL A 148 8.17 10.92 -4.58
N GLN A 149 7.90 12.21 -4.79
CA GLN A 149 6.84 12.65 -5.68
C GLN A 149 7.17 12.34 -7.13
N ASP A 150 8.39 12.57 -7.58
CA ASP A 150 8.81 12.23 -8.94
C ASP A 150 8.82 10.72 -9.15
N LEU A 151 9.29 9.97 -8.16
CA LEU A 151 9.20 8.50 -8.19
C LEU A 151 7.75 8.03 -8.33
N SER A 152 6.80 8.67 -7.62
CA SER A 152 5.39 8.30 -7.69
C SER A 152 4.78 8.55 -9.07
N ILE A 153 5.23 9.60 -9.77
CA ILE A 153 4.79 9.90 -11.14
C ILE A 153 5.42 8.93 -12.12
N LEU A 154 6.72 8.65 -11.98
CA LEU A 154 7.42 7.69 -12.83
C LEU A 154 6.80 6.29 -12.73
N LEU A 155 6.52 5.81 -11.52
CA LEU A 155 5.90 4.51 -11.29
C LEU A 155 4.46 4.41 -11.80
N PHE A 156 3.71 5.52 -11.83
CA PHE A 156 2.39 5.55 -12.46
C PHE A 156 2.45 5.26 -13.98
N TRP A 157 3.57 5.61 -14.62
CA TRP A 157 3.83 5.37 -16.04
C TRP A 157 4.65 4.11 -16.32
N PHE A 158 4.98 3.31 -15.30
CA PHE A 158 5.78 2.09 -15.47
C PHE A 158 5.13 1.11 -16.46
N GLY A 159 5.92 0.61 -17.41
CA GLY A 159 5.51 -0.28 -18.49
C GLY A 159 4.72 0.39 -19.62
N LYS A 160 4.54 1.72 -19.60
CA LYS A 160 3.95 2.47 -20.71
C LYS A 160 5.01 2.77 -21.77
N THR A 161 4.58 2.86 -23.02
CA THR A 161 5.45 3.13 -24.18
C THR A 161 4.78 4.13 -25.13
N GLY A 162 5.55 4.65 -26.09
CA GLY A 162 5.05 5.56 -27.13
C GLY A 162 5.06 7.04 -26.73
N SER A 163 4.48 7.89 -27.59
CA SER A 163 4.62 9.35 -27.50
C SER A 163 4.14 9.97 -26.19
N ASP A 164 3.15 9.34 -25.55
CA ASP A 164 2.56 9.83 -24.30
C ASP A 164 3.46 9.52 -23.09
N ALA A 165 4.34 8.53 -23.21
CA ALA A 165 5.27 8.11 -22.16
C ALA A 165 6.65 8.78 -22.27
N LEU A 166 6.95 9.50 -23.37
CA LEU A 166 8.27 10.12 -23.64
C LEU A 166 8.77 11.07 -22.56
N ARG A 167 7.90 11.65 -21.73
CA ARG A 167 8.32 12.51 -20.60
C ARG A 167 8.83 11.72 -19.40
N HIS A 168 8.48 10.44 -19.33
CA HIS A 168 8.75 9.54 -18.22
C HIS A 168 9.85 8.53 -18.60
N ASP A 169 10.16 8.40 -19.89
CA ASP A 169 11.35 7.74 -20.42
C ASP A 169 12.55 8.69 -20.24
N LEU A 170 13.23 8.54 -19.11
CA LEU A 170 14.32 9.41 -18.67
C LEU A 170 15.63 9.03 -19.36
N ASN A 171 15.81 7.78 -19.77
CA ASN A 171 17.02 7.31 -20.43
C ASN A 171 16.93 7.33 -21.98
N GLY A 172 15.74 7.54 -22.54
CA GLY A 172 15.46 7.66 -23.96
C GLY A 172 15.38 6.33 -24.72
N ASP A 173 15.06 5.21 -24.05
CA ASP A 173 15.04 3.88 -24.65
C ASP A 173 13.66 3.42 -25.19
N GLU A 174 12.70 4.35 -25.25
CA GLU A 174 11.32 4.20 -25.69
C GLU A 174 10.40 3.43 -24.72
N ASN A 175 10.93 3.00 -23.57
CA ASN A 175 10.18 2.33 -22.52
C ASN A 175 10.25 3.14 -21.23
N VAL A 176 9.25 2.97 -20.38
CA VAL A 176 9.29 3.44 -18.98
C VAL A 176 9.45 2.23 -18.09
N ASP A 177 10.67 1.96 -17.66
CA ASP A 177 11.00 0.77 -16.88
C ASP A 177 12.01 1.05 -15.74
N ILE A 178 12.65 -0.02 -15.26
CA ILE A 178 13.59 0.07 -14.14
C ILE A 178 14.83 0.91 -14.48
N ALA A 179 15.18 1.04 -15.76
CA ALA A 179 16.27 1.89 -16.20
C ALA A 179 15.92 3.36 -15.96
N ASP A 180 14.69 3.79 -16.18
CA ASP A 180 14.23 5.15 -15.84
C ASP A 180 14.21 5.38 -14.34
N VAL A 181 13.79 4.36 -13.59
CA VAL A 181 13.85 4.42 -12.11
C VAL A 181 15.30 4.63 -11.66
N SER A 182 16.27 3.97 -12.30
CA SER A 182 17.69 4.16 -11.98
C SER A 182 18.18 5.58 -12.30
N VAL A 183 17.70 6.20 -13.38
CA VAL A 183 18.02 7.60 -13.72
C VAL A 183 17.42 8.56 -12.70
N LEU A 184 16.18 8.34 -12.27
CA LEU A 184 15.53 9.16 -11.25
C LEU A 184 16.29 9.13 -9.92
N PHE A 185 16.69 7.94 -9.46
CA PHE A 185 17.46 7.80 -8.22
C PHE A 185 18.89 8.35 -8.33
N TYR A 186 19.51 8.28 -9.51
CA TYR A 186 20.82 8.89 -9.73
C TYR A 186 20.79 10.41 -9.53
N HIS A 187 19.65 11.05 -9.82
CA HIS A 187 19.46 12.50 -9.68
C HIS A 187 18.69 12.91 -8.41
N TRP A 188 18.50 11.99 -7.46
CA TRP A 188 17.74 12.23 -6.23
C TRP A 188 18.27 13.44 -5.45
N THR A 189 17.39 14.41 -5.17
CA THR A 189 17.74 15.58 -4.38
C THR A 189 17.46 15.29 -2.90
N ASP A 190 18.51 15.10 -2.12
CA ASP A 190 18.37 15.06 -0.66
C ASP A 190 17.98 16.43 -0.11
N ARG A 191 17.25 16.43 1.01
CA ARG A 191 16.90 17.65 1.77
C ARG A 191 18.11 18.34 2.45
N SER A 192 19.33 18.09 1.99
CA SER A 192 20.58 18.53 2.61
C SER A 192 21.24 19.73 1.91
N ALA A 193 20.78 20.11 0.72
CA ALA A 193 21.31 21.28 0.00
C ALA A 193 20.40 22.50 0.26
N SER A 194 20.69 23.23 1.34
CA SER A 194 20.34 24.65 1.49
C SER A 194 21.48 25.53 1.01
#